data_AF-A0A2V9CRJ6-F1
#
_entry.id   AF-A0A2V9CRJ6-F1
#
_cell.length_a   1.000
_cell.length_b   1.000
_cell.length_c   1.000
_cell.angle_alpha   90.00
_cell.angle_beta   90.00
_cell.angle_gamma   90.00
#
_symmetry.space_group_name_H-M   'P 1'
#
loop_
_entity.id
_entity.type
_entity.pdbx_description
1 polymer ?
#
loop_
_entity_poly.entity_id
_entity_poly.type
_entity_poly.pdbx_seq_one_letter_code
_entity_poly.pdbx_strand_id
1 'polypeptide(L)'
;MPDDLHQKIRASRVEQDPKTVNAVRDIDVAPELANAVKRYISGQDFKKSTYLFQTSRGEPLSQRNVLRNSLHPILKKMGREKCGFHAFRRFRASWLRKNRVPWDLEKMWMGHAHKDLTDQYAEQLREDVKYRREWCEKIGLGFVLPANVSQLSQPKRAAVASRKAA
;
A
#
# COMPACT_ATOMS: atom_id res chain seq x y z
N MET A 1 -17.22 15.71 14.65
CA MET A 1 -16.13 14.74 14.42
C MET A 1 -16.49 13.99 13.16
N PRO A 2 -15.73 14.06 12.05
CA PRO A 2 -16.07 13.24 10.91
C PRO A 2 -15.74 11.78 11.25
N ASP A 3 -16.71 10.90 11.04
CA ASP A 3 -16.61 9.46 11.29
C ASP A 3 -15.44 8.85 10.49
N ASP A 4 -14.45 8.27 11.20
CA ASP A 4 -13.30 7.60 10.59
C ASP A 4 -13.75 6.30 9.90
N LEU A 5 -13.88 6.38 8.58
CA LEU A 5 -14.37 5.29 7.73
C LEU A 5 -13.25 4.26 7.48
N HIS A 6 -13.24 3.17 8.25
CA HIS A 6 -12.27 2.08 8.09
C HIS A 6 -12.79 0.99 7.14
N GLN A 7 -12.24 0.91 5.92
CA GLN A 7 -12.80 0.05 4.86
C GLN A 7 -11.97 -1.20 4.58
N LYS A 8 -12.67 -2.33 4.37
CA LYS A 8 -12.10 -3.53 3.74
C LYS A 8 -12.87 -3.88 2.47
N ILE A 9 -12.16 -3.99 1.36
CA ILE A 9 -12.75 -4.32 0.05
C ILE A 9 -12.45 -5.79 -0.30
N ARG A 10 -13.50 -6.60 -0.48
CA ARG A 10 -13.41 -7.92 -1.11
C ARG A 10 -13.97 -7.84 -2.53
N ALA A 11 -13.59 -8.78 -3.38
CA ALA A 11 -13.72 -8.76 -4.86
C ALA A 11 -15.16 -8.66 -5.46
N SER A 12 -16.13 -8.13 -4.73
CA SER A 12 -17.47 -7.82 -5.20
C SER A 12 -18.11 -6.80 -4.24
N ARG A 13 -18.05 -5.52 -4.62
CA ARG A 13 -18.94 -4.38 -4.27
C ARG A 13 -19.47 -4.15 -2.84
N VAL A 14 -19.05 -4.92 -1.83
CA VAL A 14 -19.51 -4.73 -0.46
C VAL A 14 -18.34 -4.30 0.40
N GLU A 15 -18.36 -3.02 0.77
CA GLU A 15 -17.55 -2.48 1.85
C GLU A 15 -17.97 -3.19 3.13
N GLN A 16 -17.01 -3.81 3.80
CA GLN A 16 -17.26 -4.48 5.07
C GLN A 16 -16.38 -3.85 6.13
N ASP A 17 -16.96 -3.66 7.31
CA ASP A 17 -16.18 -3.32 8.48
C ASP A 17 -15.14 -4.41 8.73
N PRO A 18 -13.93 -4.03 9.15
CA PRO A 18 -12.91 -4.98 9.52
C PRO A 18 -13.45 -5.95 10.58
N LYS A 19 -13.22 -7.25 10.35
CA LYS A 19 -13.69 -8.33 11.24
C LYS A 19 -13.19 -8.23 12.68
N THR A 20 -12.14 -7.44 12.91
CA THR A 20 -11.51 -7.26 14.22
C THR A 20 -11.05 -5.82 14.37
N VAL A 21 -11.07 -5.29 15.60
CA VAL A 21 -10.55 -3.96 15.92
C VAL A 21 -9.09 -3.82 15.48
N ASN A 22 -8.28 -4.87 15.63
CA ASN A 22 -6.87 -4.91 15.22
C ASN A 22 -6.64 -4.71 13.70
N ALA A 23 -7.68 -4.88 12.88
CA ALA A 23 -7.55 -4.62 11.44
C ALA A 23 -7.61 -3.12 11.10
N VAL A 24 -8.15 -2.29 12.01
CA VAL A 24 -8.02 -0.83 12.01
C VAL A 24 -6.70 -0.46 12.65
N ARG A 25 -5.88 0.33 11.96
CA ARG A 25 -4.59 0.81 12.49
C ARG A 25 -4.05 1.97 11.70
N ASP A 26 -3.30 2.81 12.39
CA ASP A 26 -2.42 3.78 11.77
C ASP A 26 -1.16 3.10 11.24
N ILE A 27 -0.76 3.51 10.04
CA ILE A 27 0.50 3.08 9.44
C ILE A 27 1.28 4.32 9.06
N ASP A 28 2.40 4.55 9.75
CA ASP A 28 3.32 5.62 9.41
C ASP A 28 3.96 5.36 8.05
N VAL A 29 3.94 6.37 7.19
CA VAL A 29 4.43 6.29 5.81
C VAL A 29 5.72 7.10 5.70
N ALA A 30 6.78 6.47 5.18
CA ALA A 30 8.06 7.13 4.97
C ALA A 30 7.88 8.37 4.06
N PRO A 31 8.61 9.49 4.31
CA PRO A 31 8.39 10.75 3.58
C PRO A 31 8.47 10.60 2.05
N GLU A 32 9.39 9.77 1.57
CA GLU A 32 9.55 9.46 0.15
C GLU A 32 8.30 8.82 -0.48
N LEU A 33 7.65 7.89 0.23
CA LEU A 33 6.40 7.28 -0.20
C LEU A 33 5.23 8.25 -0.07
N ALA A 34 5.17 9.01 1.02
CA ALA A 34 4.13 10.03 1.21
C ALA A 34 4.16 11.06 0.06
N ASN A 35 5.35 11.51 -0.35
CA ASN A 35 5.54 12.41 -1.47
C ASN A 35 5.15 11.75 -2.80
N ALA A 36 5.49 10.49 -3.02
CA ALA A 36 5.08 9.76 -4.21
C ALA A 36 3.56 9.60 -4.31
N VAL A 37 2.90 9.29 -3.20
CA VAL A 37 1.43 9.18 -3.12
C VAL A 37 0.77 10.54 -3.35
N LYS A 38 1.28 11.62 -2.75
CA LYS A 38 0.79 12.99 -2.99
C LYS A 38 0.88 13.37 -4.47
N ARG A 39 2.02 13.15 -5.12
CA ARG A 39 2.20 13.41 -6.56
C ARG A 39 1.26 12.56 -7.42
N TYR A 40 1.09 11.29 -7.08
CA TYR A 40 0.13 10.43 -7.74
C TYR A 40 -1.28 11.00 -7.61
N ILE A 41 -1.69 11.39 -6.40
CA ILE A 41 -3.02 11.94 -6.13
C ILE A 41 -3.27 13.21 -6.94
N SER A 42 -2.32 14.16 -6.94
CA SER A 42 -2.44 15.40 -7.71
C SER A 42 -2.56 15.21 -9.22
N GLY A 43 -2.12 14.05 -9.74
CA GLY A 43 -2.18 13.71 -11.15
C GLY A 43 -3.41 12.88 -11.56
N GLN A 44 -4.31 12.53 -10.64
CA GLN A 44 -5.51 11.75 -10.94
C GLN A 44 -6.79 12.59 -10.86
N ASP A 45 -7.78 12.24 -11.68
CA ASP A 45 -9.15 12.76 -11.54
C ASP A 45 -9.97 11.83 -10.64
N PHE A 46 -10.01 12.13 -9.34
CA PHE A 46 -10.80 11.38 -8.34
C PHE A 46 -12.26 11.78 -8.28
N LYS A 47 -12.76 12.69 -9.14
CA LYS A 47 -14.17 13.15 -9.09
C LYS A 47 -15.20 12.02 -9.23
N LYS A 48 -14.76 10.80 -9.57
CA LYS A 48 -15.60 9.61 -9.77
C LYS A 48 -15.35 8.47 -8.76
N SER A 49 -14.52 8.65 -7.71
CA SER A 49 -14.24 7.55 -6.77
C SER A 49 -13.69 7.98 -5.42
N THR A 50 -13.94 7.12 -4.43
CA THR A 50 -13.37 7.16 -3.07
C THR A 50 -12.07 6.34 -2.95
N TYR A 51 -11.65 5.61 -4.00
CA TYR A 51 -10.49 4.72 -3.93
C TYR A 51 -9.20 5.37 -4.45
N LEU A 52 -8.12 5.23 -3.69
CA LEU A 52 -6.78 5.69 -4.11
C LEU A 52 -6.30 4.99 -5.39
N PHE A 53 -6.51 3.68 -5.48
CA PHE A 53 -6.20 2.88 -6.67
C PHE A 53 -7.49 2.35 -7.27
N GLN A 54 -7.80 2.83 -8.48
CA GLN A 54 -9.10 2.64 -9.12
C GLN A 54 -8.96 2.18 -10.58
N THR A 55 -10.03 1.59 -11.12
CA THR A 55 -10.21 1.40 -12.56
C THR A 55 -10.59 2.73 -13.23
N SER A 56 -10.60 2.77 -14.56
CA SER A 56 -11.10 3.93 -15.31
C SER A 56 -12.57 4.28 -15.05
N ARG A 57 -13.32 3.36 -14.43
CA ARG A 57 -14.72 3.56 -14.04
C ARG A 57 -14.88 4.00 -12.57
N GLY A 58 -13.77 4.19 -11.84
CA GLY A 58 -13.79 4.54 -10.42
C GLY A 58 -14.01 3.37 -9.47
N GLU A 59 -13.92 2.13 -9.97
CA GLU A 59 -14.12 0.91 -9.18
C GLU A 59 -12.81 0.43 -8.54
N PRO A 60 -12.84 -0.35 -7.44
CA PRO A 60 -11.62 -0.83 -6.81
C PRO A 60 -10.92 -1.86 -7.70
N LEU A 61 -9.58 -1.87 -7.64
CA LEU A 61 -8.79 -2.82 -8.42
C LEU A 61 -9.01 -4.26 -7.94
N SER A 62 -9.34 -5.16 -8.87
CA SER A 62 -9.39 -6.60 -8.59
C SER A 62 -7.98 -7.17 -8.41
N GLN A 63 -7.71 -7.75 -7.23
CA GLN A 63 -6.43 -8.40 -6.91
C GLN A 63 -6.02 -9.40 -8.00
N ARG A 64 -6.95 -10.24 -8.47
CA ARG A 64 -6.70 -11.22 -9.54
C ARG A 64 -6.22 -10.53 -10.82
N ASN A 65 -6.86 -9.43 -11.20
CA ASN A 65 -6.50 -8.69 -12.41
C ASN A 65 -5.15 -8.00 -12.27
N VAL A 66 -4.84 -7.42 -11.10
CA VAL A 66 -3.52 -6.80 -10.88
C VAL A 66 -2.41 -7.86 -10.92
N LEU A 67 -2.61 -9.03 -10.32
CA LEU A 67 -1.66 -10.14 -10.38
C LEU A 67 -1.43 -10.61 -11.83
N ARG A 68 -2.53 -10.90 -12.54
CA ARG A 68 -2.47 -11.43 -13.91
C ARG A 68 -1.91 -10.44 -14.92
N ASN A 69 -2.35 -9.18 -14.87
CA ASN A 69 -2.07 -8.19 -15.91
C ASN A 69 -0.83 -7.33 -15.60
N SER A 70 -0.35 -7.27 -14.36
CA SER A 70 0.77 -6.43 -13.96
C SER A 70 1.89 -7.22 -13.28
N LEU A 71 1.65 -7.78 -12.10
CA LEU A 71 2.74 -8.37 -11.29
C LEU A 71 3.39 -9.59 -11.95
N HIS A 72 2.62 -10.57 -12.42
CA HIS A 72 3.18 -11.77 -13.04
C HIS A 72 3.97 -11.48 -14.32
N PRO A 73 3.50 -10.59 -15.24
CA PRO A 73 4.33 -10.12 -16.35
C PRO A 73 5.65 -9.48 -15.92
N ILE A 74 5.66 -8.66 -14.86
CA ILE A 74 6.89 -8.03 -14.32
C ILE A 74 7.84 -9.10 -13.80
N LEU A 75 7.35 -10.05 -12.98
CA LEU A 75 8.16 -11.14 -12.45
C LEU A 75 8.76 -12.00 -13.56
N LYS A 76 7.97 -12.34 -14.59
CA LYS A 76 8.45 -13.09 -15.76
C LYS A 76 9.58 -12.35 -16.48
N LYS A 77 9.44 -11.04 -16.71
CA LYS A 77 10.48 -10.20 -17.34
C LYS A 77 11.77 -10.14 -16.50
N MET A 78 11.65 -10.23 -15.18
CA MET A 78 12.78 -10.30 -14.26
C MET A 78 13.37 -11.72 -14.12
N GLY A 79 12.84 -12.72 -14.82
CA GLY A 79 13.27 -14.12 -14.68
C GLY A 79 12.89 -14.73 -13.32
N ARG A 80 11.84 -14.21 -12.66
CA ARG A 80 11.38 -14.67 -11.34
C ARG A 80 10.10 -15.49 -11.44
N GLU A 81 9.94 -16.41 -10.50
CA GLU A 81 8.70 -17.17 -10.31
C GLU A 81 7.54 -16.25 -9.93
N LYS A 82 6.32 -16.71 -10.22
CA LYS A 82 5.10 -15.99 -9.85
C LYS A 82 4.93 -15.99 -8.33
N CYS A 83 4.58 -14.83 -7.78
CA CYS A 83 4.20 -14.69 -6.38
C CYS A 83 3.04 -13.70 -6.23
N GLY A 84 2.35 -13.78 -5.08
CA GLY A 84 1.28 -12.85 -4.72
C GLY A 84 1.77 -11.65 -3.91
N PHE A 85 0.86 -10.72 -3.62
CA PHE A 85 1.16 -9.52 -2.83
C PHE A 85 1.69 -9.81 -1.42
N HIS A 86 1.47 -11.01 -0.89
CA HIS A 86 2.04 -11.43 0.39
C HIS A 86 3.59 -11.35 0.39
N ALA A 87 4.24 -11.47 -0.77
CA ALA A 87 5.68 -11.28 -0.89
C ALA A 87 6.14 -9.88 -0.45
N PHE A 88 5.38 -8.82 -0.76
CA PHE A 88 5.70 -7.45 -0.34
C PHE A 88 5.55 -7.27 1.16
N ARG A 89 4.53 -7.90 1.77
CA ARG A 89 4.36 -7.92 3.22
C ARG A 89 5.51 -8.65 3.91
N ARG A 90 5.96 -9.79 3.38
CA ARG A 90 7.13 -10.52 3.88
C ARG A 90 8.41 -9.70 3.77
N PHE A 91 8.62 -9.02 2.64
CA PHE A 91 9.74 -8.09 2.47
C PHE A 91 9.72 -7.01 3.57
N ARG A 92 8.57 -6.38 3.81
CA ARG A 92 8.44 -5.34 4.84
C ARG A 92 8.78 -5.86 6.24
N ALA A 93 8.26 -7.04 6.61
CA ALA A 93 8.58 -7.69 7.88
C ALA A 93 10.09 -7.96 8.01
N SER A 94 10.71 -8.55 6.98
CA SER A 94 12.15 -8.80 6.97
C SER A 94 12.97 -7.51 7.07
N TRP A 95 12.54 -6.42 6.42
CA TRP A 95 13.20 -5.12 6.50
C TRP A 95 13.12 -4.51 7.90
N LEU A 96 11.95 -4.57 8.54
CA LEU A 96 11.76 -4.13 9.94
C LEU A 96 12.67 -4.90 10.89
N ARG A 97 12.63 -6.24 10.77
CA ARG A 97 13.41 -7.14 11.63
C ARG A 97 14.92 -6.92 11.47
N LYS A 98 15.39 -6.78 10.23
CA LYS A 98 16.82 -6.53 9.91
C LYS A 98 17.33 -5.23 10.55
N ASN A 99 16.50 -4.19 10.60
CA ASN A 99 16.86 -2.88 11.15
C ASN A 99 16.59 -2.75 12.66
N ARG A 100 16.27 -3.86 13.34
CA ARG A 100 16.03 -3.92 14.80
C ARG A 100 14.98 -2.90 15.25
N VAL A 101 13.92 -2.74 14.45
CA VAL A 101 12.76 -1.95 14.87
C VAL A 101 12.19 -2.58 16.15
N PRO A 102 11.81 -1.77 17.16
CA PRO A 102 11.17 -2.25 18.36
C PRO A 102 10.03 -3.19 18.01
N TRP A 103 10.00 -4.33 18.70
CA TRP A 103 9.10 -5.44 18.38
C TRP A 103 7.63 -5.01 18.37
N ASP A 104 7.28 -4.14 19.31
CA ASP A 104 5.93 -3.58 19.47
C ASP A 104 5.51 -2.71 18.29
N LEU A 105 6.44 -1.88 17.79
CA LEU A 105 6.24 -1.04 16.61
C LEU A 105 6.12 -1.89 15.34
N GLU A 106 6.94 -2.95 15.21
CA GLU A 106 6.82 -3.92 14.12
C GLU A 106 5.45 -4.62 14.15
N LYS A 107 5.04 -5.16 15.30
CA LYS A 107 3.73 -5.80 15.48
C LYS A 107 2.59 -4.87 15.12
N MET A 108 2.65 -3.62 15.56
CA MET A 108 1.64 -2.60 15.27
C MET A 108 1.53 -2.34 13.77
N TRP A 109 2.61 -1.99 13.08
CA TRP A 109 2.58 -1.73 11.64
C TRP A 109 2.16 -2.95 10.82
N MET A 110 2.55 -4.14 11.27
CA MET A 110 2.15 -5.37 10.62
C MET A 110 0.70 -5.76 10.96
N GLY A 111 0.08 -5.21 12.01
CA GLY A 111 -1.27 -5.62 12.43
C GLY A 111 -1.30 -7.04 12.98
N HIS A 112 -0.28 -7.42 13.75
CA HIS A 112 -0.29 -8.66 14.52
C HIS A 112 -1.12 -8.47 15.78
N ALA A 113 -1.93 -9.48 16.13
CA ALA A 113 -2.72 -9.44 17.36
C ALA A 113 -1.81 -9.51 18.59
N HIS A 114 -2.17 -8.71 19.59
CA HIS A 114 -1.59 -8.76 20.92
C HIS A 114 -1.94 -10.09 21.59
N LYS A 115 -0.97 -10.71 22.26
CA LYS A 115 -1.15 -12.01 22.92
C LYS A 115 -1.08 -11.91 24.44
N ASP A 116 -0.33 -10.96 24.99
CA ASP A 116 0.01 -10.91 26.42
C ASP A 116 -0.08 -9.48 27.02
N LEU A 117 -0.10 -9.37 28.36
CA LEU A 117 -0.12 -8.09 29.10
C LEU A 117 1.00 -7.13 28.70
N THR A 118 2.17 -7.64 28.31
CA THR A 118 3.30 -6.82 27.83
C THR A 118 2.93 -6.02 26.57
N ASP A 119 2.03 -6.54 25.73
CA ASP A 119 1.53 -5.87 24.53
C ASP A 119 0.56 -4.71 24.86
N GLN A 120 0.05 -4.61 26.09
CA GLN A 120 -0.75 -3.45 26.53
C GLN A 120 0.13 -2.23 26.80
N TYR A 121 1.35 -2.40 27.32
CA TYR A 121 2.30 -1.28 27.47
C TYR A 121 2.69 -0.68 26.10
N ALA A 122 2.67 -1.50 25.04
CA ALA A 122 2.87 -1.05 23.68
C ALA A 122 1.75 -0.16 23.13
N GLU A 123 0.59 -0.06 23.79
CA GLU A 123 -0.46 0.88 23.40
C GLU A 123 -0.01 2.33 23.54
N GLN A 124 0.81 2.64 24.56
CA GLN A 124 1.41 3.98 24.72
C GLN A 124 2.31 4.34 23.53
N LEU A 125 3.00 3.36 22.95
CA LEU A 125 3.81 3.55 21.73
C LEU A 125 2.96 3.76 20.48
N ARG A 126 1.67 3.36 20.50
CA ARG A 126 0.75 3.69 19.41
C ARG A 126 0.42 5.19 19.42
N GLU A 127 0.28 5.79 20.59
CA GLU A 127 -0.08 7.21 20.71
C GLU A 127 1.14 8.12 20.50
N ASP A 128 2.36 7.61 20.69
CA ASP A 128 3.59 8.37 20.46
C ASP A 128 3.92 8.51 18.95
N VAL A 129 3.15 9.37 18.28
CA VAL A 129 3.34 9.70 16.86
C VAL A 129 4.75 10.17 16.55
N LYS A 130 5.38 10.91 17.48
CA LYS A 130 6.73 11.44 17.29
C LYS A 130 7.74 10.30 17.19
N TYR A 131 7.71 9.37 18.15
CA TYR A 131 8.55 8.18 18.15
C TYR A 131 8.34 7.30 16.91
N ARG A 132 7.07 7.06 16.55
CA ARG A 132 6.73 6.28 15.34
C ARG A 132 7.30 6.90 14.07
N ARG A 133 7.20 8.23 13.97
CA ARG A 133 7.70 9.00 12.82
C ARG A 133 9.22 8.97 12.73
N GLU A 134 9.91 9.18 13.85
CA GLU A 134 11.39 9.10 13.91
C GLU A 134 11.88 7.73 13.42
N TRP A 135 11.24 6.64 13.85
CA TRP A 135 11.56 5.31 13.35
C TRP A 135 11.27 5.16 11.85
N CYS A 136 10.11 5.62 11.39
CA CYS A 136 9.72 5.52 9.98
C CYS A 136 10.69 6.28 9.06
N GLU A 137 11.10 7.49 9.46
CA GLU A 137 12.09 8.29 8.76
C GLU A 137 13.48 7.63 8.78
N LYS A 138 13.89 7.07 9.92
CA LYS A 138 15.18 6.38 10.08
C LYS A 138 15.32 5.14 9.18
N ILE A 139 14.29 4.30 9.09
CA ILE A 139 14.37 3.02 8.38
C ILE A 139 13.97 3.10 6.91
N GLY A 140 13.18 4.10 6.52
CA GLY A 140 12.69 4.30 5.16
C GLY A 140 11.97 3.09 4.57
N LEU A 141 11.92 3.03 3.24
CA LEU A 141 11.24 1.93 2.53
C LEU A 141 12.06 0.64 2.38
N GLY A 142 13.38 0.73 2.54
CA GLY A 142 14.30 -0.37 2.23
C GLY A 142 14.55 -0.60 0.75
N PHE A 143 14.07 0.29 -0.11
CA PHE A 143 14.38 0.38 -1.53
C PHE A 143 14.20 1.81 -2.01
N VAL A 144 14.84 2.15 -3.13
CA VAL A 144 14.76 3.49 -3.72
C VAL A 144 13.54 3.58 -4.64
N LEU A 145 12.72 4.61 -4.46
CA LEU A 145 11.64 4.92 -5.40
C LEU A 145 12.20 5.62 -6.64
N PRO A 146 11.85 5.17 -7.85
CA PRO A 146 12.28 5.87 -9.06
C PRO A 146 11.59 7.25 -9.17
N ALA A 147 12.26 8.22 -9.79
CA ALA A 147 11.74 9.59 -9.88
C ALA A 147 10.38 9.69 -10.60
N ASN A 148 10.10 8.73 -11.49
CA ASN A 148 8.90 8.68 -12.33
C ASN A 148 7.73 7.86 -11.74
N VAL A 149 7.72 7.54 -10.43
CA VAL A 149 6.65 6.72 -9.80
C VAL A 149 5.24 7.23 -10.11
N SER A 150 5.04 8.55 -10.24
CA SER A 150 3.75 9.16 -10.58
C SER A 150 3.34 9.00 -12.05
N GLN A 151 4.26 8.68 -12.96
CA GLN A 151 4.00 8.50 -14.41
C GLN A 151 3.67 7.05 -14.76
N LEU A 152 3.93 6.09 -13.87
CA LEU A 152 3.69 4.66 -14.10
C LEU A 152 2.19 4.29 -14.16
N SER A 153 1.30 5.19 -13.72
CA SER A 153 -0.16 5.00 -13.76
C SER A 153 -0.82 5.50 -15.04
N GLN A 154 -0.09 6.20 -15.92
CA GLN A 154 -0.64 6.61 -17.20
C GLN A 154 -0.87 5.35 -18.04
N PRO A 155 -2.10 5.05 -18.49
CA PRO A 155 -2.28 4.02 -19.48
C PRO A 155 -1.37 4.36 -20.66
N LYS A 156 -0.59 3.40 -21.15
CA LYS A 156 0.04 3.55 -22.46
C LYS A 156 -1.06 3.97 -23.41
N ARG A 157 -1.07 5.24 -23.86
CA ARG A 157 -1.86 5.62 -25.02
C ARG A 157 -1.47 4.62 -26.09
N ALA A 158 -2.40 3.78 -26.53
CA ALA A 158 -2.19 3.04 -27.75
C ALA A 158 -1.82 4.08 -28.80
N ALA A 159 -0.66 3.93 -29.42
CA ALA A 159 -0.33 4.74 -30.58
C ALA A 159 -1.48 4.52 -31.56
N VAL A 160 -2.27 5.57 -31.80
CA VAL A 160 -3.29 5.57 -32.84
C VAL A 160 -2.53 5.38 -34.13
N ALA A 161 -2.50 4.14 -34.63
CA ALA A 161 -1.99 3.85 -35.96
C ALA A 161 -2.99 4.47 -36.94
N SER A 162 -2.73 5.72 -37.33
CA SER A 162 -3.35 6.30 -38.50
C SER A 162 -2.78 5.58 -39.73
N ARG A 163 -3.59 4.73 -40.36
CA ARG A 163 -3.41 4.29 -41.76
C ARG A 163 -4.80 4.24 -42.40
N LYS A 164 -5.21 5.40 -42.93
CA LYS A 164 -5.46 5.69 -44.36
C LYS A 164 -6.34 4.66 -45.06
N ALA A 165 -7.57 5.07 -45.35
CA ALA A 165 -8.38 4.51 -46.42
C ALA A 165 -7.76 4.90 -47.78
N ALA A 166 -7.56 3.90 -48.63
CA ALA A 166 -7.43 3.99 -50.07
C ALA A 166 -7.94 2.66 -50.65
#